data_AF-A0A0Q5PLP7-F1
#
_entry.id   AF-A0A0Q5PLP7-F1
#
_cell.length_a   1.000
_cell.length_b   1.000
_cell.length_c   1.000
_cell.angle_alpha   90.00
_cell.angle_beta   90.00
_cell.angle_gamma   90.00
#
_symmetry.space_group_name_H-M   'P 1'
#
loop_
_entity.id
_entity.type
_entity.pdbx_description
1 polymer ?
#
loop_
_entity_poly.entity_id
_entity_poly.type
_entity_poly.pdbx_seq_one_letter_code
_entity_poly.pdbx_strand_id
1 'polypeptide(L)'
;MLTLDTDQQTARAWFESLRTRICTAFEAIERDAGSDAAFEYIAWDRIDPSGGPGGGGVRGVMKGRVFEKVGVNVSTVGGTLEGDFARSINGAADDPRFFATGISLVAHMANPRVPAVHMNCRFLATTKRWFGGGADLNPPLPVGEDTEDFHTTLKAACDAHDVDYYPRFKQWADEYFWLPHRKVHRGVGGIFFDHLENGFERDFAFVRDVGEAFLDAYPRIVRRRMNDGFTDADIAAMRAWRGRYAEFNLVYDRGTLFGLKTGGNIDAILMSLPPLATWE
;
A
#
# COMPACT_ATOMS: atom_id res chain seq x y z
N MET A 1 21.63 10.66 10.22
CA MET A 1 20.28 10.12 10.52
C MET A 1 19.37 11.30 10.83
N LEU A 2 18.09 11.23 10.42
CA LEU A 2 17.11 12.26 10.77
C LEU A 2 16.86 12.24 12.28
N THR A 3 16.83 13.41 12.91
CA THR A 3 16.35 13.55 14.30
C THR A 3 14.83 13.51 14.28
N LEU A 4 14.24 12.55 15.01
CA LEU A 4 12.80 12.33 15.04
C LEU A 4 12.22 12.73 16.39
N ASP A 5 11.05 13.35 16.39
CA ASP A 5 10.27 13.51 17.63
C ASP A 5 9.58 12.20 18.04
N THR A 6 8.94 12.21 19.23
CA THR A 6 8.30 11.02 19.81
C THR A 6 7.23 10.42 18.89
N ASP A 7 6.41 11.24 18.25
CA ASP A 7 5.32 10.79 17.38
C ASP A 7 5.88 10.18 16.10
N GLN A 8 6.87 10.86 15.49
CA GLN A 8 7.57 10.40 14.29
C GLN A 8 8.27 9.05 14.55
N GLN A 9 8.93 8.91 15.70
CA GLN A 9 9.59 7.66 16.08
C GLN A 9 8.58 6.54 16.35
N THR A 10 7.47 6.86 17.01
CA THR A 10 6.39 5.90 17.31
C THR A 10 5.73 5.39 16.03
N ALA A 11 5.37 6.28 15.11
CA ALA A 11 4.78 5.91 13.83
C ALA A 11 5.74 5.05 12.99
N ARG A 12 7.02 5.44 12.90
CA ARG A 12 8.06 4.67 12.21
C ARG A 12 8.18 3.25 12.76
N ALA A 13 8.32 3.11 14.09
CA ALA A 13 8.49 1.82 14.74
C ALA A 13 7.29 0.89 14.49
N TRP A 14 6.08 1.46 14.49
CA TRP A 14 4.88 0.73 14.14
C TRP A 14 4.88 0.21 12.70
N PHE A 15 5.17 1.07 11.71
CA PHE A 15 5.19 0.63 10.30
C PHE A 15 6.27 -0.41 10.02
N GLU A 16 7.46 -0.27 10.63
CA GLU A 16 8.52 -1.27 10.54
C GLU A 16 8.11 -2.62 11.18
N SER A 17 7.43 -2.58 12.32
CA SER A 17 6.89 -3.78 13.00
C SER A 17 5.79 -4.46 12.18
N LEU A 18 4.83 -3.68 11.66
CA LEU A 18 3.75 -4.19 10.81
C LEU A 18 4.31 -4.83 9.54
N ARG A 19 5.30 -4.22 8.89
CA ARG A 19 6.00 -4.82 7.74
C ARG A 19 6.56 -6.19 8.08
N THR A 20 7.27 -6.31 9.20
CA THR A 20 7.84 -7.60 9.63
C THR A 20 6.76 -8.66 9.82
N ARG A 21 5.66 -8.31 10.50
CA ARG A 21 4.55 -9.24 10.75
C ARG A 21 3.84 -9.69 9.46
N ILE A 22 3.63 -8.77 8.53
CA ILE A 22 3.06 -9.09 7.21
C ILE A 22 4.00 -10.00 6.43
N CYS A 23 5.30 -9.68 6.36
CA CYS A 23 6.28 -10.52 5.68
C CYS A 23 6.30 -11.93 6.27
N THR A 24 6.34 -12.07 7.60
CA THR A 24 6.27 -13.37 8.28
C THR A 24 4.99 -14.14 7.95
N ALA A 25 3.83 -13.47 7.92
CA ALA A 25 2.56 -14.12 7.58
C ALA A 25 2.55 -14.62 6.12
N PHE A 26 3.15 -13.87 5.19
CA PHE A 26 3.22 -14.23 3.77
C PHE A 26 4.25 -15.34 3.51
N GLU A 27 5.39 -15.33 4.20
CA GLU A 27 6.35 -16.44 4.17
C GLU A 27 5.71 -17.72 4.71
N ALA A 28 4.93 -17.64 5.80
CA ALA A 28 4.20 -18.80 6.31
C ALA A 28 3.22 -19.38 5.27
N ILE A 29 2.54 -18.53 4.50
CA ILE A 29 1.67 -19.00 3.39
C ILE A 29 2.48 -19.71 2.30
N GLU A 30 3.67 -19.23 1.95
CA GLU A 30 4.56 -19.95 1.01
C GLU A 30 4.95 -21.33 1.57
N ARG A 31 5.24 -21.43 2.87
CA ARG A 31 5.53 -22.70 3.54
C ARG A 31 4.34 -23.66 3.52
N ASP A 32 3.13 -23.15 3.77
CA ASP A 32 1.88 -23.92 3.66
C ASP A 32 1.69 -24.51 2.25
N ALA A 33 2.22 -23.85 1.22
CA ALA A 33 2.21 -24.30 -0.18
C ALA A 33 3.45 -25.11 -0.60
N GLY A 34 4.35 -25.45 0.33
CA GLY A 34 5.57 -26.22 0.06
C GLY A 34 6.66 -25.43 -0.67
N SER A 35 6.70 -24.12 -0.47
CA SER A 35 7.68 -23.21 -1.06
C SER A 35 8.57 -22.59 0.01
N ASP A 36 9.88 -22.55 -0.25
CA ASP A 36 10.87 -21.93 0.62
C ASP A 36 11.10 -20.44 0.33
N ALA A 37 10.25 -19.82 -0.49
CA ALA A 37 10.35 -18.39 -0.80
C ALA A 37 10.35 -17.54 0.49
N ALA A 38 11.20 -16.51 0.50
CA ALA A 38 11.38 -15.59 1.61
C ALA A 38 11.62 -14.18 1.09
N PHE A 39 11.37 -13.17 1.93
CA PHE A 39 11.62 -11.78 1.59
C PHE A 39 13.13 -11.48 1.56
N GLU A 40 13.58 -10.88 0.46
CA GLU A 40 14.85 -10.19 0.39
C GLU A 40 14.64 -8.74 0.85
N TYR A 41 15.53 -8.27 1.75
CA TYR A 41 15.48 -6.92 2.30
C TYR A 41 16.63 -6.07 1.76
N ILE A 42 16.29 -5.02 1.03
CA ILE A 42 17.25 -4.11 0.41
C ILE A 42 17.07 -2.73 1.05
N ALA A 43 18.02 -2.35 1.90
CA ALA A 43 18.09 -1.02 2.50
C ALA A 43 18.52 0.02 1.46
N TRP A 44 18.02 1.23 1.59
CA TRP A 44 18.43 2.37 0.77
C TRP A 44 18.37 3.66 1.58
N ASP A 45 19.28 4.58 1.25
CA ASP A 45 19.33 5.91 1.82
C ASP A 45 18.93 6.95 0.78
N ARG A 46 18.41 8.08 1.26
CA ARG A 46 18.10 9.27 0.47
C ARG A 46 19.03 10.39 0.88
N ILE A 47 19.57 11.09 -0.12
CA ILE A 47 20.24 12.37 0.08
C ILE A 47 19.22 13.47 -0.20
N ASP A 48 19.07 14.40 0.74
CA ASP A 48 18.26 15.60 0.55
C ASP A 48 18.93 16.51 -0.49
N PRO A 49 18.19 17.32 -1.27
CA PRO A 49 18.81 18.22 -2.24
C PRO A 49 19.84 19.20 -1.65
N SER A 50 19.76 19.51 -0.34
CA SER A 50 20.80 20.25 0.38
C SER A 50 22.14 19.53 0.51
N GLY A 51 22.23 18.24 0.13
CA GLY A 51 23.38 17.37 0.33
C GLY A 51 23.40 16.66 1.70
N GLY A 52 22.45 16.97 2.58
CA GLY A 52 22.31 16.34 3.90
C GLY A 52 21.57 14.99 3.88
N PRO A 53 21.46 14.31 5.04
CA PRO A 53 20.68 13.08 5.16
C PRO A 53 19.18 13.34 4.91
N GLY A 54 18.58 12.66 3.93
CA GLY A 54 17.16 12.76 3.57
C GLY A 54 16.30 11.60 4.08
N GLY A 55 16.86 10.76 4.95
CA GLY A 55 16.25 9.52 5.45
C GLY A 55 16.54 8.33 4.55
N GLY A 56 15.60 7.38 4.45
CA GLY A 56 15.77 6.15 3.68
C GLY A 56 14.63 5.17 3.90
N GLY A 57 14.88 3.90 3.61
CA GLY A 57 13.89 2.85 3.79
C GLY A 57 14.44 1.45 3.55
N VAL A 58 13.55 0.48 3.63
CA VAL A 58 13.85 -0.93 3.34
C VAL A 58 12.79 -1.44 2.38
N ARG A 59 13.25 -1.96 1.25
CA ARG A 59 12.41 -2.72 0.33
C ARG A 59 12.39 -4.16 0.77
N GLY A 60 11.23 -4.72 1.07
CA GLY A 60 11.04 -6.16 1.18
C GLY A 60 10.45 -6.67 -0.12
N VAL A 61 11.08 -7.61 -0.81
CA VAL A 61 10.54 -8.23 -2.03
C VAL A 61 10.61 -9.75 -1.93
N MET A 62 9.55 -10.43 -2.33
CA MET A 62 9.51 -11.89 -2.44
C MET A 62 8.86 -12.29 -3.78
N LYS A 63 9.40 -13.35 -4.38
CA LYS A 63 8.78 -14.08 -5.48
C LYS A 63 8.73 -15.55 -5.07
N GLY A 64 7.56 -16.15 -5.16
CA GLY A 64 7.30 -17.50 -4.68
C GLY A 64 6.22 -18.21 -5.47
N ARG A 65 5.73 -19.31 -4.90
CA ARG A 65 4.73 -20.19 -5.50
C ARG A 65 3.33 -19.61 -5.40
N VAL A 66 3.00 -18.93 -4.30
CA VAL A 66 1.68 -18.33 -4.06
C VAL A 66 1.71 -16.85 -4.45
N PHE A 67 2.75 -16.14 -4.03
CA PHE A 67 3.00 -14.75 -4.38
C PHE A 67 3.95 -14.68 -5.58
N GLU A 68 3.40 -14.51 -6.80
CA GLU A 68 4.24 -14.39 -8.01
C GLU A 68 5.21 -13.20 -7.90
N LYS A 69 4.73 -12.11 -7.29
CA LYS A 69 5.55 -10.97 -6.87
C LYS A 69 4.84 -10.23 -5.75
N VAL A 70 5.49 -10.09 -4.61
CA VAL A 70 5.02 -9.20 -3.53
C VAL A 70 6.14 -8.31 -3.07
N GLY A 71 5.81 -7.06 -2.75
CA GLY A 71 6.71 -6.21 -2.00
C GLY A 71 6.00 -5.49 -0.87
N VAL A 72 6.74 -5.33 0.23
CA VAL A 72 6.32 -4.67 1.45
C VAL A 72 7.44 -3.71 1.85
N ASN A 73 7.26 -2.45 1.49
CA ASN A 73 8.24 -1.41 1.66
C ASN A 73 7.92 -0.57 2.89
N VAL A 74 8.95 -0.17 3.62
CA VAL A 74 8.86 0.89 4.62
C VAL A 74 9.84 2.00 4.29
N SER A 75 9.44 3.24 4.54
CA SER A 75 10.28 4.40 4.34
C SER A 75 10.13 5.37 5.50
N THR A 76 11.20 6.09 5.82
CA THR A 76 11.20 7.25 6.70
C THR A 76 12.12 8.29 6.08
N VAL A 77 11.51 9.34 5.51
CA VAL A 77 12.20 10.39 4.77
C VAL A 77 11.86 11.75 5.34
N GLY A 78 12.75 12.71 5.14
CA GLY A 78 12.52 14.09 5.52
C GLY A 78 13.47 15.01 4.78
N GLY A 79 13.30 16.30 4.99
CA GLY A 79 14.12 17.32 4.34
C GLY A 79 13.29 18.48 3.84
N THR A 80 13.67 19.06 2.70
CA THR A 80 13.00 20.24 2.14
C THR A 80 12.41 19.93 0.78
N LEU A 81 11.13 20.28 0.58
CA LEU A 81 10.46 20.21 -0.71
C LEU A 81 10.93 21.34 -1.63
N GLU A 82 11.18 21.04 -2.91
CA GLU A 82 11.69 22.03 -3.87
C GLU A 82 10.58 22.67 -4.72
N GLY A 83 10.72 23.96 -5.00
CA GLY A 83 9.91 24.68 -5.98
C GLY A 83 8.41 24.70 -5.69
N ASP A 84 7.60 24.72 -6.76
CA ASP A 84 6.13 24.73 -6.66
C ASP A 84 5.56 23.46 -6.03
N PHE A 85 6.37 22.40 -5.88
CA PHE A 85 5.91 21.16 -5.28
C PHE A 85 5.47 21.34 -3.82
N ALA A 86 6.18 22.18 -3.05
CA ALA A 86 5.82 22.49 -1.68
C ALA A 86 4.39 23.05 -1.54
N ARG A 87 3.92 23.82 -2.54
CA ARG A 87 2.57 24.40 -2.57
C ARG A 87 1.45 23.37 -2.77
N SER A 88 1.79 22.21 -3.34
CA SER A 88 0.84 21.10 -3.51
C SER A 88 0.70 20.23 -2.27
N ILE A 89 1.63 20.35 -1.32
CA ILE A 89 1.64 19.57 -0.09
C ILE A 89 0.98 20.35 1.05
N ASN A 90 0.05 19.69 1.72
CA ASN A 90 -0.71 20.24 2.83
C ASN A 90 0.24 20.73 3.95
N GLY A 91 0.15 22.02 4.28
CA GLY A 91 0.98 22.65 5.31
C GLY A 91 2.45 22.90 4.91
N ALA A 92 2.82 22.78 3.63
CA ALA A 92 4.21 23.02 3.20
C ALA A 92 4.40 24.28 2.33
N ALA A 93 3.35 25.08 2.09
CA ALA A 93 3.42 26.24 1.20
C ALA A 93 4.36 27.34 1.72
N ASP A 94 4.31 27.63 3.02
CA ASP A 94 5.13 28.68 3.67
C ASP A 94 6.42 28.12 4.31
N ASP A 95 6.41 26.85 4.69
CA ASP A 95 7.57 26.12 5.22
C ASP A 95 7.71 24.79 4.48
N PRO A 96 8.68 24.67 3.56
CA PRO A 96 8.83 23.49 2.71
C PRO A 96 9.42 22.28 3.44
N ARG A 97 9.74 22.38 4.73
CA ARG A 97 10.26 21.25 5.50
C ARG A 97 9.19 20.19 5.69
N PHE A 98 9.59 18.94 5.52
CA PHE A 98 8.70 17.80 5.66
C PHE A 98 9.37 16.60 6.32
N PHE A 99 8.52 15.74 6.84
CA PHE A 99 8.80 14.39 7.28
C PHE A 99 7.68 13.47 6.76
N ALA A 100 8.04 12.26 6.37
CA ALA A 100 7.08 11.21 6.05
C ALA A 100 7.63 9.84 6.46
N THR A 101 6.78 9.03 7.10
CA THR A 101 7.06 7.61 7.36
C THR A 101 5.86 6.77 6.99
N GLY A 102 6.05 5.55 6.53
CA GLY A 102 4.94 4.71 6.11
C GLY A 102 5.32 3.30 5.69
N ILE A 103 4.29 2.50 5.49
CA ILE A 103 4.32 1.18 4.87
C ILE A 103 3.55 1.23 3.55
N SER A 104 4.07 0.58 2.51
CA SER A 104 3.39 0.39 1.23
C SER A 104 3.60 -1.04 0.74
N LEU A 105 2.51 -1.69 0.35
CA LEU A 105 2.46 -3.08 -0.01
C LEU A 105 1.67 -3.28 -1.29
N VAL A 106 2.20 -4.12 -2.19
CA VAL A 106 1.44 -4.69 -3.30
C VAL A 106 1.77 -6.17 -3.42
N ALA A 107 0.75 -7.02 -3.53
CA ALA A 107 0.91 -8.45 -3.78
C ALA A 107 0.21 -8.85 -5.07
N HIS A 108 0.98 -9.41 -6.01
CA HIS A 108 0.49 -10.05 -7.23
C HIS A 108 0.58 -11.56 -7.06
N MET A 109 -0.57 -12.23 -7.19
CA MET A 109 -0.72 -13.65 -6.87
C MET A 109 -0.50 -14.52 -8.10
N ALA A 110 0.11 -15.69 -7.91
CA ALA A 110 0.36 -16.64 -9.00
C ALA A 110 -0.93 -17.33 -9.47
N ASN A 111 -1.85 -17.58 -8.54
CA ASN A 111 -3.15 -18.18 -8.82
C ASN A 111 -4.18 -17.07 -9.11
N PRO A 112 -4.84 -17.04 -10.29
CA PRO A 112 -5.82 -16.02 -10.65
C PRO A 112 -7.09 -16.04 -9.78
N ARG A 113 -7.30 -17.09 -8.99
CA ARG A 113 -8.37 -17.17 -7.99
C ARG A 113 -8.07 -16.39 -6.72
N VAL A 114 -6.80 -16.04 -6.47
CA VAL A 114 -6.41 -15.21 -5.33
C VAL A 114 -6.36 -13.75 -5.77
N PRO A 115 -7.10 -12.83 -5.12
CA PRO A 115 -7.07 -11.43 -5.49
C PRO A 115 -5.68 -10.82 -5.29
N ALA A 116 -5.27 -9.92 -6.19
CA ALA A 116 -4.15 -9.02 -5.88
C ALA A 116 -4.60 -8.00 -4.81
N VAL A 117 -3.66 -7.45 -4.05
CA VAL A 117 -4.00 -6.46 -3.01
C VAL A 117 -2.98 -5.34 -2.96
N HIS A 118 -3.45 -4.17 -2.55
CA HIS A 118 -2.63 -3.04 -2.19
C HIS A 118 -2.99 -2.57 -0.76
N MET A 119 -1.98 -2.15 0.00
CA MET A 119 -2.16 -1.51 1.30
C MET A 119 -1.11 -0.43 1.51
N ASN A 120 -1.54 0.72 2.01
CA ASN A 120 -0.66 1.81 2.41
C ASN A 120 -1.13 2.42 3.72
N CYS A 121 -0.20 2.75 4.61
CA CYS A 121 -0.45 3.63 5.74
C CYS A 121 0.77 4.52 5.92
N ARG A 122 0.54 5.81 6.18
CA ARG A 122 1.59 6.83 6.24
C ARG A 122 1.25 7.91 7.25
N PHE A 123 2.30 8.44 7.86
CA PHE A 123 2.27 9.63 8.70
C PHE A 123 3.13 10.70 8.04
N LEU A 124 2.59 11.90 7.89
CA LEU A 124 3.30 13.06 7.34
C LEU A 124 3.30 14.20 8.34
N ALA A 125 4.40 14.95 8.37
CA ALA A 125 4.52 16.16 9.15
C ALA A 125 5.17 17.28 8.32
N THR A 126 4.51 18.42 8.27
CA THR A 126 4.92 19.72 7.74
C THR A 126 4.61 20.75 8.85
N THR A 127 4.10 21.94 8.53
CA THR A 127 3.39 22.76 9.54
C THR A 127 2.10 22.11 10.04
N LYS A 128 1.61 21.07 9.34
CA LYS A 128 0.50 20.20 9.74
C LYS A 128 0.98 18.77 9.96
N ARG A 129 0.20 17.96 10.67
CA ARG A 129 0.53 16.56 10.92
C ARG A 129 -0.70 15.70 10.66
N TRP A 130 -0.58 14.70 9.81
CA TRP A 130 -1.72 13.89 9.43
C TRP A 130 -1.36 12.46 9.07
N PHE A 131 -2.35 11.59 9.19
CA PHE A 131 -2.30 10.24 8.65
C PHE A 131 -3.07 10.13 7.34
N GLY A 132 -2.59 9.22 6.50
CA GLY A 132 -3.27 8.78 5.28
C GLY A 132 -3.01 7.31 5.04
N GLY A 133 -3.83 6.67 4.21
CA GLY A 133 -3.70 5.26 3.96
C GLY A 133 -4.94 4.63 3.34
N GLY A 134 -4.98 3.31 3.44
CA GLY A 134 -6.05 2.49 2.88
C GLY A 134 -5.56 1.09 2.55
N ALA A 135 -6.51 0.24 2.21
CA ALA A 135 -6.27 -1.07 1.65
C ALA A 135 -7.37 -1.36 0.63
N ASP A 136 -7.00 -1.96 -0.50
CA ASP A 136 -7.92 -2.26 -1.57
C ASP A 136 -7.62 -3.60 -2.27
N LEU A 137 -8.68 -4.33 -2.59
CA LEU A 137 -8.64 -5.67 -3.15
C LEU A 137 -8.91 -5.63 -4.66
N ASN A 138 -8.07 -6.33 -5.43
CA ASN A 138 -8.03 -6.27 -6.89
C ASN A 138 -8.14 -7.68 -7.49
N PRO A 139 -9.32 -8.33 -7.40
CA PRO A 139 -9.52 -9.64 -7.97
C PRO A 139 -9.65 -9.57 -9.50
N PRO A 140 -8.84 -10.31 -10.26
CA PRO A 140 -9.08 -10.44 -11.71
C PRO A 140 -10.36 -11.23 -11.99
N LEU A 141 -10.73 -12.14 -11.07
CA LEU A 141 -11.92 -12.97 -11.09
C LEU A 141 -12.65 -12.78 -9.75
N PRO A 142 -13.58 -11.81 -9.64
CA PRO A 142 -14.22 -11.47 -8.36
C PRO A 142 -15.01 -12.64 -7.76
N VAL A 143 -14.81 -12.86 -6.45
CA VAL A 143 -15.61 -13.78 -5.63
C VAL A 143 -16.28 -12.96 -4.52
N GLY A 144 -17.61 -13.07 -4.43
CA GLY A 144 -18.41 -12.25 -3.51
C GLY A 144 -18.00 -12.44 -2.04
N GLU A 145 -17.78 -13.68 -1.62
CA GLU A 145 -17.36 -14.04 -0.26
C GLU A 145 -16.04 -13.35 0.14
N ASP A 146 -15.05 -13.30 -0.75
CA ASP A 146 -13.75 -12.69 -0.44
C ASP A 146 -13.84 -11.16 -0.35
N THR A 147 -14.71 -10.57 -1.19
CA THR A 147 -15.00 -9.14 -1.15
C THR A 147 -15.70 -8.78 0.16
N GLU A 148 -16.72 -9.55 0.55
CA GLU A 148 -17.48 -9.33 1.78
C GLU A 148 -16.59 -9.49 3.03
N ASP A 149 -15.76 -10.53 3.09
CA ASP A 149 -14.83 -10.78 4.20
C ASP A 149 -13.83 -9.62 4.37
N PHE A 150 -13.23 -9.16 3.27
CA PHE A 150 -12.30 -8.02 3.27
C PHE A 150 -12.98 -6.72 3.73
N HIS A 151 -14.14 -6.41 3.15
CA HIS A 151 -14.87 -5.18 3.48
C HIS A 151 -15.44 -5.21 4.90
N THR A 152 -15.91 -6.36 5.39
CA THR A 152 -16.43 -6.50 6.76
C THR A 152 -15.32 -6.29 7.78
N THR A 153 -14.14 -6.86 7.54
CA THR A 153 -12.98 -6.70 8.43
C THR A 153 -12.50 -5.25 8.48
N LEU A 154 -12.41 -4.57 7.32
CA LEU A 154 -12.07 -3.14 7.27
C LEU A 154 -13.16 -2.26 7.90
N LYS A 155 -14.44 -2.61 7.72
CA LYS A 155 -15.55 -1.88 8.34
C LYS A 155 -15.48 -1.96 9.86
N ALA A 156 -15.23 -3.15 10.43
CA ALA A 156 -15.09 -3.31 11.88
C ALA A 156 -13.97 -2.42 12.45
N ALA A 157 -12.82 -2.33 11.76
CA ALA A 157 -11.74 -1.43 12.15
C ALA A 157 -12.12 0.05 12.06
N CYS A 158 -12.94 0.44 11.07
CA CYS A 158 -13.46 1.81 11.00
C CYS A 158 -14.48 2.11 12.11
N ASP A 159 -15.47 1.24 12.29
CA ASP A 159 -16.57 1.40 13.25
C ASP A 159 -16.08 1.49 14.70
N ALA A 160 -14.92 0.90 15.02
CA ALA A 160 -14.29 0.99 16.34
C ALA A 160 -13.81 2.41 16.70
N HIS A 161 -13.63 3.28 15.70
CA HIS A 161 -13.15 4.66 15.88
C HIS A 161 -14.23 5.69 15.58
N ASP A 162 -14.98 5.48 14.49
CA ASP A 162 -16.07 6.34 14.07
C ASP A 162 -16.94 5.61 13.02
N VAL A 163 -18.25 5.53 13.27
CA VAL A 163 -19.20 4.83 12.39
C VAL A 163 -19.29 5.44 10.98
N ASP A 164 -18.92 6.71 10.82
CA ASP A 164 -18.94 7.41 9.53
C ASP A 164 -17.65 7.16 8.72
N TYR A 165 -16.61 6.57 9.31
CA TYR A 165 -15.35 6.32 8.62
C TYR A 165 -15.51 5.34 7.46
N TYR A 166 -16.16 4.20 7.67
CA TYR A 166 -16.28 3.21 6.60
C TYR A 166 -17.08 3.74 5.40
N PRO A 167 -18.30 4.28 5.55
CA PRO A 167 -19.04 4.83 4.41
C PRO A 167 -18.23 5.86 3.62
N ARG A 168 -17.56 6.80 4.33
CA ARG A 168 -16.75 7.85 3.71
C ARG A 168 -15.52 7.30 3.00
N PHE A 169 -14.73 6.45 3.66
CA PHE A 169 -13.46 5.96 3.12
C PHE A 169 -13.67 4.90 2.04
N LYS A 170 -14.77 4.13 2.10
CA LYS A 170 -15.18 3.23 1.02
C LYS A 170 -15.54 4.03 -0.23
N GLN A 171 -16.40 5.05 -0.09
CA GLN A 171 -16.74 5.92 -1.23
C GLN A 171 -15.49 6.55 -1.84
N TRP A 172 -14.57 7.04 -1.00
CA TRP A 172 -13.33 7.63 -1.49
C TRP A 172 -12.45 6.60 -2.22
N ALA A 173 -12.39 5.35 -1.75
CA ALA A 173 -11.68 4.29 -2.46
C ALA A 173 -12.29 4.03 -3.85
N ASP A 174 -13.62 3.99 -3.97
CA ASP A 174 -14.29 3.80 -5.26
C ASP A 174 -13.93 4.91 -6.26
N GLU A 175 -13.94 6.15 -5.80
CA GLU A 175 -13.62 7.33 -6.62
C GLU A 175 -12.13 7.37 -6.98
N TYR A 176 -11.25 7.05 -6.03
CA TYR A 176 -9.81 7.12 -6.22
C TYR A 176 -9.28 6.03 -7.16
N PHE A 177 -9.78 4.80 -7.03
CA PHE A 177 -9.34 3.65 -7.83
C PHE A 177 -10.18 3.44 -9.10
N TRP A 178 -10.74 4.52 -9.65
CA TRP A 178 -11.43 4.52 -10.94
C TRP A 178 -10.44 4.74 -12.09
N LEU A 179 -10.64 4.04 -13.22
CA LEU A 179 -9.89 4.25 -14.46
C LEU A 179 -10.78 4.99 -15.47
N PRO A 180 -10.73 6.34 -15.57
CA PRO A 180 -11.61 7.12 -16.43
C PRO A 180 -11.64 6.65 -17.89
N HIS A 181 -10.48 6.33 -18.47
CA HIS A 181 -10.38 5.94 -19.88
C HIS A 181 -10.90 4.52 -20.17
N ARG A 182 -10.99 3.65 -19.16
CA ARG A 182 -11.57 2.30 -19.27
C ARG A 182 -12.99 2.20 -18.74
N LYS A 183 -13.43 3.21 -17.98
CA LYS A 183 -14.72 3.23 -17.27
C LYS A 183 -14.92 1.99 -16.38
N VAL A 184 -13.87 1.60 -15.66
CA VAL A 184 -13.90 0.49 -14.68
C VAL A 184 -13.10 0.86 -13.44
N HIS A 185 -13.42 0.26 -12.30
CA HIS A 185 -12.58 0.31 -11.11
C HIS A 185 -11.37 -0.64 -11.27
N ARG A 186 -10.27 -0.32 -10.58
CA ARG A 186 -9.06 -1.15 -10.52
C ARG A 186 -9.29 -2.51 -9.86
N GLY A 187 -10.29 -2.58 -8.97
CA GLY A 187 -10.65 -3.73 -8.18
C GLY A 187 -12.05 -3.58 -7.58
N VAL A 188 -12.30 -4.28 -6.47
CA VAL A 188 -13.55 -4.19 -5.70
C VAL A 188 -13.49 -3.14 -4.59
N GLY A 189 -12.37 -2.42 -4.49
CA GLY A 189 -12.19 -1.32 -3.54
C GLY A 189 -11.77 -1.81 -2.16
N GLY A 190 -12.15 -1.05 -1.14
CA GLY A 190 -11.77 -1.24 0.24
C GLY A 190 -11.99 0.06 0.99
N ILE A 191 -10.95 0.64 1.59
CA ILE A 191 -10.99 1.98 2.18
C ILE A 191 -9.80 2.82 1.69
N PHE A 192 -10.03 4.13 1.53
CA PHE A 192 -8.99 5.11 1.24
C PHE A 192 -9.23 6.37 2.07
N PHE A 193 -8.18 6.88 2.69
CA PHE A 193 -8.22 8.10 3.49
C PHE A 193 -6.93 8.90 3.36
N ASP A 194 -7.06 10.21 3.51
CA ASP A 194 -5.95 11.15 3.62
C ASP A 194 -6.39 12.31 4.52
N HIS A 195 -5.43 13.09 5.01
CA HIS A 195 -5.69 14.26 5.86
C HIS A 195 -6.48 13.97 7.15
N LEU A 196 -6.19 12.85 7.82
CA LEU A 196 -6.65 12.65 9.20
C LEU A 196 -5.83 13.51 10.16
N GLU A 197 -6.47 14.57 10.67
CA GLU A 197 -5.86 15.65 11.47
C GLU A 197 -6.61 15.84 12.82
N ASN A 198 -7.10 14.77 13.44
CA ASN A 198 -7.88 14.80 14.69
C ASN A 198 -7.02 14.66 15.96
N GLY A 199 -5.70 14.62 15.82
CA GLY A 199 -4.73 14.42 16.89
C GLY A 199 -3.99 13.09 16.74
N PHE A 200 -2.70 13.09 17.05
CA PHE A 200 -1.79 11.98 16.77
C PHE A 200 -2.30 10.67 17.38
N GLU A 201 -2.62 10.65 18.67
CA GLU A 201 -3.00 9.42 19.38
C GLU A 201 -4.27 8.79 18.80
N ARG A 202 -5.27 9.61 18.47
CA ARG A 202 -6.55 9.15 17.90
C ARG A 202 -6.35 8.57 16.51
N ASP A 203 -5.72 9.33 15.61
CA ASP A 203 -5.57 8.91 14.22
C ASP A 203 -4.54 7.76 14.10
N PHE A 204 -3.53 7.74 14.96
CA PHE A 204 -2.57 6.63 15.03
C PHE A 204 -3.25 5.34 15.49
N ALA A 205 -4.14 5.38 16.49
CA ALA A 205 -4.90 4.21 16.90
C ALA A 205 -5.72 3.64 15.74
N PHE A 206 -6.41 4.50 14.97
CA PHE A 206 -7.15 4.07 13.78
C PHE A 206 -6.24 3.43 12.72
N VAL A 207 -5.11 4.06 12.39
CA VAL A 207 -4.15 3.52 11.41
C VAL A 207 -3.56 2.18 11.85
N ARG A 208 -3.35 1.98 13.15
CA ARG A 208 -2.93 0.68 13.68
C ARG A 208 -3.98 -0.38 13.41
N ASP A 209 -5.24 -0.11 13.73
CA ASP A 209 -6.33 -1.06 13.53
C ASP A 209 -6.58 -1.36 12.05
N VAL A 210 -6.38 -0.40 11.14
CA VAL A 210 -6.39 -0.67 9.68
C VAL A 210 -5.29 -1.65 9.28
N GLY A 211 -4.08 -1.48 9.82
CA GLY A 211 -2.96 -2.39 9.58
C GLY A 211 -3.22 -3.82 10.11
N GLU A 212 -3.80 -3.91 11.31
CA GLU A 212 -4.19 -5.20 11.91
C GLU A 212 -5.33 -5.87 11.12
N ALA A 213 -6.33 -5.10 10.70
CA ALA A 213 -7.44 -5.60 9.89
C ALA A 213 -6.96 -6.17 8.54
N PHE A 214 -6.00 -5.52 7.90
CA PHE A 214 -5.36 -6.05 6.69
C PHE A 214 -4.63 -7.37 6.97
N LEU A 215 -3.84 -7.42 8.05
CA LEU A 215 -3.07 -8.59 8.45
C LEU A 215 -3.96 -9.77 8.88
N ASP A 216 -5.19 -9.51 9.35
CA ASP A 216 -6.20 -10.55 9.59
C ASP A 216 -6.86 -11.02 8.28
N ALA A 217 -7.45 -10.10 7.51
CA ALA A 217 -8.30 -10.45 6.38
C ALA A 217 -7.53 -11.09 5.22
N TYR A 218 -6.43 -10.47 4.79
CA TYR A 218 -5.81 -10.85 3.53
C TYR A 218 -5.15 -12.24 3.57
N PRO A 219 -4.37 -12.62 4.61
CA PRO A 219 -3.86 -13.97 4.75
C PRO A 219 -4.93 -15.06 4.76
N ARG A 220 -6.13 -14.80 5.33
CA ARG A 220 -7.25 -15.75 5.29
C ARG A 220 -7.76 -15.95 3.87
N ILE A 221 -7.97 -14.86 3.13
CA ILE A 221 -8.42 -14.89 1.73
C ILE A 221 -7.40 -15.65 0.86
N VAL A 222 -6.11 -15.38 1.03
CA VAL A 222 -5.06 -16.09 0.28
C VAL A 222 -5.12 -17.60 0.55
N ARG A 223 -5.16 -18.02 1.82
CA ARG A 223 -5.22 -19.45 2.17
C ARG A 223 -6.47 -20.14 1.64
N ARG A 224 -7.61 -19.44 1.61
CA ARG A 224 -8.87 -19.97 1.08
C ARG A 224 -8.78 -20.32 -0.41
N ARG A 225 -8.03 -19.52 -1.19
CA ARG A 225 -8.03 -19.58 -2.66
C ARG A 225 -6.75 -20.13 -3.29
N MET A 226 -5.63 -20.17 -2.55
CA MET A 226 -4.31 -20.47 -3.15
C MET A 226 -4.22 -21.84 -3.84
N ASN A 227 -5.05 -22.80 -3.42
CA ASN A 227 -5.11 -24.16 -3.97
C ASN A 227 -6.26 -24.38 -4.98
N ASP A 228 -7.05 -23.34 -5.28
CA ASP A 228 -8.17 -23.47 -6.23
C ASP A 228 -7.64 -23.72 -7.65
N GLY A 229 -8.32 -24.60 -8.38
CA GLY A 229 -8.01 -24.86 -9.78
C GLY A 229 -8.30 -23.66 -10.69
N PHE A 230 -7.49 -23.51 -11.74
CA PHE A 230 -7.66 -22.49 -12.76
C PHE A 230 -7.33 -23.02 -14.15
N THR A 231 -7.80 -22.30 -15.16
CA THR A 231 -7.63 -22.59 -16.59
C THR A 231 -6.71 -21.58 -17.25
N ASP A 232 -6.27 -21.86 -18.48
CA ASP A 232 -5.50 -20.88 -19.27
C ASP A 232 -6.30 -19.58 -19.54
N ALA A 233 -7.63 -19.69 -19.63
CA ALA A 233 -8.51 -18.53 -19.76
C ALA A 233 -8.51 -17.66 -18.50
N ASP A 234 -8.46 -18.27 -17.31
CA ASP A 234 -8.35 -17.54 -16.04
C ASP A 234 -7.01 -16.78 -15.96
N ILE A 235 -5.92 -17.39 -16.43
CA ILE A 235 -4.59 -16.75 -16.52
C ILE A 235 -4.59 -15.59 -17.51
N ALA A 236 -5.20 -15.77 -18.69
CA ALA A 236 -5.34 -14.71 -19.67
C ALA A 236 -6.14 -13.51 -19.10
N ALA A 237 -7.27 -13.79 -18.42
CA ALA A 237 -8.06 -12.77 -17.74
C ALA A 237 -7.26 -12.03 -16.67
N MET A 238 -6.46 -12.75 -15.86
CA MET A 238 -5.57 -12.12 -14.87
C MET A 238 -4.52 -11.21 -15.52
N ARG A 239 -3.89 -11.63 -16.62
CA ARG A 239 -2.87 -10.83 -17.31
C ARG A 239 -3.45 -9.56 -17.94
N ALA A 240 -4.64 -9.64 -18.53
CA ALA A 240 -5.36 -8.48 -19.03
C ALA A 240 -5.76 -7.53 -17.89
N TRP A 241 -6.22 -8.07 -16.75
CA TRP A 241 -6.54 -7.27 -15.55
C TRP A 241 -5.30 -6.58 -14.97
N ARG A 242 -4.15 -7.27 -14.93
CA ARG A 242 -2.84 -6.70 -14.57
C ARG A 242 -2.43 -5.56 -15.50
N GLY A 243 -2.80 -5.60 -16.78
CA GLY A 243 -2.65 -4.48 -17.72
C GLY A 243 -3.37 -3.23 -17.24
N ARG A 244 -4.63 -3.37 -16.79
CA ARG A 244 -5.40 -2.27 -16.19
C ARG A 244 -4.77 -1.76 -14.90
N TYR A 245 -4.26 -2.66 -14.06
CA TYR A 245 -3.55 -2.29 -12.83
C TYR A 245 -2.31 -1.43 -13.14
N ALA A 246 -1.53 -1.80 -14.17
CA ALA A 246 -0.39 -1.03 -14.65
C ALA A 246 -0.82 0.33 -15.25
N GLU A 247 -1.89 0.37 -16.05
CA GLU A 247 -2.47 1.62 -16.59
C GLU A 247 -2.82 2.59 -15.45
N PHE A 248 -3.49 2.11 -14.40
CA PHE A 248 -3.84 2.95 -13.26
C PHE A 248 -2.59 3.52 -12.59
N ASN A 249 -1.62 2.68 -12.25
CA ASN A 249 -0.44 3.13 -11.50
C ASN A 249 0.44 4.09 -12.29
N LEU A 250 0.53 3.91 -13.61
CA LEU A 250 1.37 4.75 -14.46
C LEU A 250 0.69 6.06 -14.89
N VAL A 251 -0.64 6.12 -14.93
CA VAL A 251 -1.38 7.27 -15.46
C VAL A 251 -2.07 8.09 -14.36
N TYR A 252 -2.55 7.45 -13.29
CA TYR A 252 -3.44 8.11 -12.31
C TYR A 252 -2.93 8.05 -10.87
N ASP A 253 -2.14 7.04 -10.49
CA ASP A 253 -1.67 6.92 -9.12
C ASP A 253 -0.77 8.10 -8.74
N ARG A 254 -1.27 8.90 -7.79
CA ARG A 254 -0.58 10.10 -7.32
C ARG A 254 0.74 9.73 -6.66
N GLY A 255 0.79 8.62 -5.93
CA GLY A 255 2.00 8.15 -5.23
C GLY A 255 3.13 7.81 -6.20
N THR A 256 2.82 7.02 -7.23
CA THR A 256 3.77 6.61 -8.27
C THR A 256 4.25 7.80 -9.10
N LEU A 257 3.33 8.62 -9.63
CA LEU A 257 3.70 9.81 -10.40
C LEU A 257 4.55 10.78 -9.58
N PHE A 258 4.22 10.94 -8.29
CA PHE A 258 4.98 11.77 -7.37
C PHE A 258 6.41 11.22 -7.20
N GLY A 259 6.55 9.96 -6.79
CA GLY A 259 7.86 9.37 -6.55
C GLY A 259 8.79 9.38 -7.76
N LEU A 260 8.24 9.16 -8.96
CA LEU A 260 9.01 9.19 -10.21
C LEU A 260 9.51 10.61 -10.56
N LYS A 261 8.71 11.64 -10.26
CA LYS A 261 9.06 13.04 -10.55
C LYS A 261 10.05 13.64 -9.55
N THR A 262 10.08 13.13 -8.31
CA THR A 262 10.94 13.68 -7.24
C THR A 262 12.20 12.87 -6.96
N GLY A 263 12.62 12.03 -7.91
CA GLY A 263 13.84 11.23 -7.76
C GLY A 263 13.77 10.21 -6.62
N GLY A 264 12.57 9.69 -6.32
CA GLY A 264 12.42 8.61 -5.35
C GLY A 264 13.10 7.32 -5.84
N ASN A 265 13.24 6.33 -4.94
CA ASN A 265 13.83 5.05 -5.31
C ASN A 265 12.93 4.34 -6.34
N ILE A 266 13.37 4.33 -7.61
CA ILE A 266 12.60 3.86 -8.76
C ILE A 266 12.17 2.40 -8.58
N ASP A 267 13.06 1.54 -8.08
CA ASP A 267 12.76 0.13 -7.86
C ASP A 267 11.79 -0.09 -6.70
N ALA A 268 11.75 0.81 -5.71
CA ALA A 268 10.74 0.80 -4.65
C ALA A 268 9.36 1.24 -5.18
N ILE A 269 9.33 2.24 -6.06
CA ILE A 269 8.10 2.80 -6.64
C ILE A 269 7.47 1.78 -7.61
N LEU A 270 8.25 1.30 -8.57
CA LEU A 270 7.78 0.36 -9.60
C LEU A 270 7.66 -1.09 -9.11
N MET A 271 7.94 -1.34 -7.82
CA MET A 271 7.63 -2.61 -7.17
C MET A 271 6.14 -2.96 -7.35
N SER A 272 5.27 -1.95 -7.33
CA SER A 272 3.82 -2.10 -7.50
C SER A 272 3.41 -2.75 -8.81
N LEU A 273 4.24 -2.69 -9.87
CA LEU A 273 3.87 -3.25 -11.17
C LEU A 273 3.88 -4.79 -11.15
N PRO A 274 2.90 -5.43 -11.83
CA PRO A 274 2.86 -6.88 -11.96
C PRO A 274 4.08 -7.42 -12.72
N PRO A 275 4.47 -8.69 -12.49
CA PRO A 275 5.58 -9.31 -13.21
C PRO A 275 5.28 -9.52 -14.70
N LEU A 276 4.01 -9.76 -15.04
CA LEU A 276 3.54 -9.93 -16.42
C LEU A 276 2.13 -9.38 -16.57
N ALA A 277 1.93 -8.57 -17.61
CA ALA A 277 0.65 -8.00 -18.03
C ALA A 277 0.54 -8.07 -19.57
N THR A 278 -0.68 -8.10 -20.08
CA THR A 278 -0.95 -8.13 -21.53
C THR A 278 -1.94 -7.03 -21.92
N TRP A 279 -1.80 -6.54 -23.15
CA TRP A 279 -2.71 -5.62 -23.82
C TRP A 279 -3.09 -6.24 -25.15
N GLU A 280 -4.38 -6.35 -25.41
CA GLU A 280 -4.97 -6.81 -26.66
C GLU A 280 -5.75 -5.68 -27.34
#